data_AF-A0A9D7DEJ6-F1
#
_entry.id   AF-A0A9D7DEJ6-F1
#
_cell.length_a   1.000
_cell.length_b   1.000
_cell.length_c   1.000
_cell.angle_alpha   90.00
_cell.angle_beta   90.00
_cell.angle_gamma   90.00
#
_symmetry.space_group_name_H-M   'P 1'
#
loop_
_entity.id
_entity.type
_entity.pdbx_description
1 polymer ?
#
loop_
_entity_poly.entity_id
_entity_poly.type
_entity_poly.pdbx_seq_one_letter_code
_entity_poly.pdbx_strand_id
1 'polypeptide(L)'
;MIASNAKGLLFAKKVGEALLQQASAYSLGANTIAIGMISPSNGKAWLFDGSGRELPGMPVDASTPFVVGDLNLDGAPELVTATSSRTVVAYRMIAH
;
A
#
# COMPACT_ATOMS: atom_id res chain seq x y z
N MET A 1 16.00 15.82 -1.71
CA MET A 1 15.50 16.69 -0.62
C MET A 1 14.01 16.85 -0.81
N ILE A 2 13.21 16.51 0.20
CA ILE A 2 11.83 17.00 0.26
C ILE A 2 11.96 18.44 0.74
N ALA A 3 11.35 19.40 0.04
CA ALA A 3 11.33 20.78 0.50
C ALA A 3 10.65 20.79 1.87
N SER A 4 11.43 20.98 2.94
CA SER A 4 10.99 20.88 4.34
C SER A 4 9.90 21.87 4.73
N ASN A 5 9.54 22.79 3.81
CA ASN A 5 8.64 23.91 4.05
C ASN A 5 7.47 23.95 3.05
N ALA A 6 7.17 22.84 2.37
CA ALA A 6 5.95 22.75 1.57
C ALA A 6 4.73 22.81 2.50
N LYS A 7 4.06 23.97 2.58
CA LYS A 7 2.80 24.13 3.30
C LYS A 7 1.83 23.05 2.80
N GLY A 8 1.36 22.18 3.69
CA GLY A 8 0.42 21.10 3.37
C GLY A 8 1.04 19.71 3.16
N LEU A 9 2.34 19.52 3.39
CA LEU A 9 2.93 18.17 3.45
C LEU A 9 2.38 17.41 4.66
N LEU A 10 1.59 16.35 4.42
CA LEU A 10 1.06 15.50 5.49
C LEU A 10 2.11 14.56 6.05
N PHE A 11 2.86 13.88 5.17
CA PHE A 11 3.97 13.02 5.56
C PHE A 11 4.97 12.84 4.42
N ALA A 12 6.15 12.37 4.80
CA ALA A 12 7.25 12.05 3.90
C ALA A 12 7.82 10.69 4.29
N LYS A 13 7.77 9.71 3.38
CA LYS A 13 8.36 8.39 3.58
C LYS A 13 9.45 8.14 2.56
N LYS A 14 10.66 7.88 3.04
CA LYS A 14 11.74 7.36 2.20
C LYS A 14 11.57 5.86 2.09
N VAL A 15 11.32 5.38 0.89
CA VAL A 15 11.50 3.98 0.53
C VAL A 15 12.89 3.88 -0.09
N GLY A 16 13.70 2.91 0.35
CA GLY A 16 15.12 2.81 -0.03
C GLY A 16 15.36 2.47 -1.50
N GLU A 17 14.31 2.35 -2.31
CA GLU A 17 14.31 1.72 -3.62
C GLU A 17 13.50 2.52 -4.64
N ALA A 18 13.70 2.20 -5.92
CA ALA A 18 12.91 2.76 -7.00
C ALA A 18 11.42 2.38 -6.83
N LEU A 19 10.56 3.39 -6.87
CA LEU A 19 9.11 3.23 -6.92
C LEU A 19 8.70 3.26 -8.40
N LEU A 20 8.06 2.19 -8.87
CA LEU A 20 7.66 2.08 -10.28
C LEU A 20 6.19 2.46 -10.50
N GLN A 21 5.35 2.38 -9.48
CA GLN A 21 3.94 2.77 -9.59
C GLN A 21 3.69 4.17 -9.02
N GLN A 22 2.82 4.92 -9.71
CA GLN A 22 2.23 6.15 -9.18
C GLN A 22 1.45 5.82 -7.90
N ALA A 23 1.70 6.60 -6.84
CA ALA A 23 0.97 6.44 -5.58
C ALA A 23 -0.54 6.44 -5.84
N SER A 24 -1.24 5.45 -5.28
CA SER A 24 -2.68 5.25 -5.49
C SER A 24 -3.41 5.32 -4.15
N ALA A 25 -4.60 5.91 -4.12
CA ALA A 25 -5.45 5.94 -2.93
C ALA A 25 -6.44 4.77 -2.96
N TYR A 26 -6.59 4.09 -1.83
CA TYR A 26 -7.51 2.96 -1.65
C TYR A 26 -8.45 3.23 -0.48
N SER A 27 -9.75 3.07 -0.69
CA SER A 27 -10.72 3.09 0.39
C SER A 27 -10.73 1.74 1.09
N LEU A 28 -10.52 1.73 2.41
CA LEU A 28 -10.54 0.54 3.25
C LEU A 28 -11.80 0.45 4.11
N GLY A 29 -12.83 1.25 3.80
CA GLY A 29 -14.06 1.37 4.58
C GLY A 29 -14.54 2.82 4.66
N ALA A 30 -15.60 3.06 5.43
CA ALA A 30 -16.35 4.32 5.41
C ALA A 30 -15.49 5.58 5.64
N ASN A 31 -14.40 5.49 6.41
CA ASN A 31 -13.57 6.65 6.77
C ASN A 31 -12.06 6.38 6.70
N THR A 32 -11.64 5.30 6.06
CA THR A 32 -10.23 4.91 6.01
C THR A 32 -9.72 4.96 4.58
N ILE A 33 -8.81 5.88 4.30
CA ILE A 33 -8.08 5.95 3.03
C ILE A 33 -6.63 5.52 3.31
N ALA A 34 -6.12 4.63 2.48
CA ALA A 34 -4.74 4.24 2.47
C ALA A 34 -4.05 4.69 1.18
N ILE A 35 -2.78 5.07 1.27
CA ILE A 35 -1.93 5.38 0.12
C ILE A 35 -1.06 4.16 -0.16
N GLY A 36 -1.20 3.59 -1.35
CA GLY A 36 -0.47 2.41 -1.79
C GLY A 36 0.69 2.72 -2.71
N MET A 37 1.77 1.96 -2.53
CA MET A 37 2.98 2.02 -3.35
C MET A 37 3.56 0.61 -3.54
N ILE A 38 4.29 0.43 -4.64
CA ILE A 38 5.05 -0.80 -4.92
C ILE A 38 6.47 -0.48 -5.37
N SER A 39 7.40 -1.32 -4.94
CA SER A 39 8.77 -1.38 -5.46
C SER A 39 9.00 -2.78 -6.04
N PRO A 40 8.80 -2.96 -7.35
CA PRO A 40 9.01 -4.27 -7.97
C PRO A 40 10.47 -4.74 -7.91
N SER A 41 11.44 -3.82 -7.75
CA SER A 41 12.86 -4.17 -7.62
C SER A 41 13.16 -4.99 -6.37
N ASN A 42 12.42 -4.77 -5.28
CA ASN A 42 12.52 -5.58 -4.06
C ASN A 42 11.31 -6.50 -3.83
N GLY A 43 10.35 -6.49 -4.75
CA GLY A 43 9.17 -7.34 -4.70
C GLY A 43 8.24 -7.01 -3.53
N LYS A 44 8.14 -5.73 -3.13
CA LYS A 44 7.30 -5.30 -1.98
C LYS A 44 6.26 -4.26 -2.34
N ALA A 45 5.11 -4.35 -1.67
CA ALA A 45 4.08 -3.33 -1.63
C ALA A 45 3.86 -2.82 -0.21
N TRP A 46 3.46 -1.56 -0.11
CA TRP A 46 3.08 -0.89 1.14
C TRP A 46 1.70 -0.26 0.98
N LEU A 47 0.98 -0.20 2.10
CA LEU A 47 -0.13 0.72 2.32
C LEU A 47 0.20 1.59 3.54
N PHE A 48 -0.02 2.89 3.42
CA PHE A 48 0.16 3.87 4.50
C PHE A 48 -1.18 4.51 4.87
N ASP A 49 -1.39 4.80 6.15
CA ASP A 49 -2.51 5.62 6.61
C ASP A 49 -2.34 7.11 6.24
N GLY A 50 -3.34 7.94 6.55
CA GLY A 50 -3.31 9.38 6.30
C GLY A 50 -2.21 10.15 7.05
N SER A 51 -1.56 9.53 8.04
CA SER A 51 -0.40 10.08 8.76
C SER A 51 0.94 9.58 8.23
N GLY A 52 0.93 8.68 7.24
CA GLY A 52 2.12 8.07 6.66
C GLY A 52 2.67 6.86 7.41
N ARG A 53 1.92 6.32 8.38
CA ARG A 53 2.29 5.08 9.06
C ARG A 53 1.92 3.90 8.20
N GLU A 54 2.77 2.88 8.18
CA GLU A 54 2.48 1.62 7.51
C GLU A 54 1.29 0.96 8.19
N LEU A 55 0.34 0.46 7.39
CA LEU A 55 -0.74 -0.34 7.91
C LEU A 55 -0.20 -1.67 8.47
N PRO A 56 -0.88 -2.27 9.47
CA PRO A 56 -0.48 -3.56 10.01
C PRO A 56 -0.31 -4.62 8.92
N GLY A 57 0.77 -5.41 9.01
CA GLY A 57 1.10 -6.45 8.04
C GLY A 57 1.86 -5.98 6.80
N MET A 58 2.19 -4.69 6.71
CA MET A 58 3.03 -4.15 5.63
C MET A 58 4.53 -4.15 6.00
N PRO A 59 5.43 -4.24 5.00
CA PRO A 59 5.14 -4.52 3.59
C PRO A 59 4.77 -5.99 3.31
N VAL A 60 4.06 -6.21 2.20
CA VAL A 60 3.74 -7.55 1.67
C VAL A 60 4.49 -7.85 0.37
N ASP A 61 4.56 -9.12 -0.04
CA ASP A 61 5.16 -9.50 -1.31
C ASP A 61 4.28 -9.07 -2.49
N ALA A 62 4.87 -8.36 -3.45
CA ALA A 62 4.21 -7.90 -4.66
C ALA A 62 5.25 -7.62 -5.76
N SER A 63 5.07 -8.21 -6.93
CA SER A 63 5.90 -7.92 -8.12
C SER A 63 5.16 -7.11 -9.18
N THR A 64 3.83 -6.95 -9.02
CA THR A 64 2.97 -6.19 -9.94
C THR A 64 2.08 -5.21 -9.17
N PRO A 65 1.59 -4.15 -9.84
CA PRO A 65 0.45 -3.39 -9.37
C PRO A 65 -0.62 -4.25 -8.68
N PHE A 66 -1.14 -3.74 -7.57
CA PHE A 66 -2.13 -4.44 -6.77
C PHE A 66 -3.47 -3.70 -6.77
N VAL A 67 -4.52 -4.44 -6.45
CA VAL A 67 -5.86 -3.92 -6.21
C VAL A 67 -6.24 -4.18 -4.76
N VAL A 68 -7.18 -3.37 -4.24
CA VAL A 68 -7.71 -3.55 -2.89
C VAL A 68 -9.23 -3.59 -2.97
N GLY A 69 -9.84 -4.56 -2.28
CA GLY A 69 -11.29 -4.70 -2.17
C GLY A 69 -11.66 -5.87 -1.27
N ASP A 70 -12.87 -5.85 -0.72
CA ASP A 70 -13.45 -6.95 0.08
C ASP A 70 -13.82 -8.11 -0.87
N LEU A 71 -12.91 -9.06 -0.99
CA LEU A 71 -13.00 -10.15 -1.96
C LEU A 71 -13.94 -11.25 -1.49
N ASN A 72 -14.04 -11.47 -0.17
CA ASN A 72 -14.84 -12.54 0.40
C ASN A 72 -16.10 -12.07 1.16
N LEU A 73 -16.41 -10.77 1.08
CA LEU A 73 -17.62 -10.14 1.60
C LEU A 73 -17.76 -10.23 3.12
N ASP A 74 -16.64 -10.23 3.84
CA ASP A 74 -16.65 -10.26 5.31
C ASP A 74 -16.49 -8.88 5.95
N GLY A 75 -16.43 -7.83 5.13
CA GLY A 75 -16.30 -6.45 5.55
C GLY A 75 -14.86 -5.97 5.75
N ALA A 76 -13.86 -6.86 5.65
CA ALA A 76 -12.46 -6.48 5.65
C ALA A 76 -11.90 -6.50 4.22
N PRO A 77 -11.24 -5.44 3.75
CA PRO A 77 -10.64 -5.44 2.41
C PRO A 77 -9.42 -6.36 2.32
N GLU A 78 -9.21 -6.97 1.17
CA GLU A 78 -7.99 -7.68 0.81
C GLU A 78 -7.16 -6.90 -0.22
N LEU A 79 -5.83 -6.98 -0.09
CA LEU A 79 -4.88 -6.59 -1.13
C LEU A 79 -4.58 -7.79 -2.02
N VAL A 80 -4.87 -7.70 -3.32
CA VAL A 80 -4.61 -8.76 -4.30
C VAL A 80 -3.50 -8.36 -5.26
N THR A 81 -2.50 -9.24 -5.41
CA THR A 81 -1.34 -9.01 -6.29
C THR A 81 -0.73 -10.32 -6.80
N ALA A 82 0.17 -10.22 -7.78
CA ALA A 82 1.08 -11.29 -8.15
C ALA A 82 2.45 -11.10 -7.48
N THR A 83 3.11 -12.20 -7.17
CA THR A 83 4.44 -12.23 -6.54
C THR A 83 5.53 -12.64 -7.53
N SER A 84 6.80 -12.43 -7.16
CA SER A 84 7.96 -12.90 -7.95
C SER A 84 8.00 -14.42 -8.09
N SER A 85 7.36 -15.15 -7.16
CA SER A 85 7.22 -16.61 -7.16
C SER A 85 6.15 -17.14 -8.12
N ARG A 86 5.60 -16.30 -9.01
CA ARG A 86 4.55 -16.66 -9.99
C ARG A 86 3.26 -17.14 -9.31
N THR A 87 2.94 -16.55 -8.17
CA THR A 87 1.73 -16.85 -7.39
C THR A 87 0.87 -15.61 -7.27
N VAL A 88 -0.46 -15.77 -7.36
CA VAL A 88 -1.43 -14.74 -7.01
C VAL A 88 -1.79 -14.91 -5.54
N VAL A 89 -1.73 -13.81 -4.79
CA VAL A 89 -1.98 -13.78 -3.35
C VAL A 89 -3.02 -12.72 -3.02
N ALA A 90 -3.80 -12.98 -1.98
CA ALA A 90 -4.72 -12.03 -1.37
C ALA A 90 -4.36 -11.90 0.11
N TYR A 91 -3.95 -10.70 0.54
CA TYR A 91 -3.61 -10.41 1.92
C TYR A 91 -4.78 -9.71 2.60
N ARG A 92 -5.26 -10.28 3.70
CA ARG A 92 -6.24 -9.61 4.57
C ARG A 92 -5.65 -8.33 5.14
N MET A 93 -6.33 -7.22 4.92
CA MET A 93 -5.99 -5.96 5.59
C MET A 93 -6.66 -5.93 6.96
N ILE A 94 -5.85 -5.71 7.99
CA ILE A 94 -6.37 -5.51 9.35
C ILE A 94 -6.54 -4.00 9.54
N ALA A 95 -7.78 -3.53 9.45
CA ALA A 95 -8.13 -2.18 9.88
C ALA A 95 -8.24 -2.15 11.42
N HIS A 96 -7.68 -1.12 12.05
CA HIS A 96 -7.96 -0.79 13.45
C HIS A 96 -9.05 0.28 13.53
#